data_AF-A0A845RVY8-F1
#
_entry.id   AF-A0A845RVY8-F1
#
_cell.length_a   1.000
_cell.length_b   1.000
_cell.length_c   1.000
_cell.angle_alpha   90.00
_cell.angle_beta   90.00
_cell.angle_gamma   90.00
#
_symmetry.space_group_name_H-M   'P 1'
#
loop_
_entity.id
_entity.type
_entity.pdbx_description
1 polymer ?
#
loop_
_entity_poly.entity_id
_entity_poly.type
_entity_poly.pdbx_seq_one_letter_code
_entity_poly.pdbx_strand_id
1 'polypeptide(L)'
;KREFVKNDIVLCGGSKIKSNFYLETLPNGKAYIAAYSEKNSSKDTDVYLIPQDKFFFMGDNRDCSQDSRYLSSVGYVDKINLVGKAQILFFSNNEEIGNLFTFWKWHKSIRFNRILKFIK
;
A
#
# COMPACT_ATOMS: atom_id res chain seq x y z
N LYS A 1 14.99 -4.33 9.00
CA LYS A 1 14.52 -4.24 10.42
C LYS A 1 13.07 -3.80 10.41
N ARG A 2 12.21 -4.33 11.29
CA ARG A 2 10.82 -3.85 11.46
C ARG A 2 10.67 -3.25 12.85
N GLU A 3 10.12 -2.05 12.94
CA GLU A 3 9.82 -1.36 14.21
C GLU A 3 8.32 -1.09 14.29
N PHE A 4 7.68 -1.48 15.39
CA PHE A 4 6.25 -1.28 15.56
C PHE A 4 5.89 0.21 15.64
N VAL A 5 4.83 0.62 14.94
CA VAL A 5 4.36 2.00 14.91
C VAL A 5 3.00 2.15 15.59
N LYS A 6 1.99 1.40 15.12
CA LYS A 6 0.62 1.47 15.64
C LYS A 6 -0.23 0.30 15.18
N ASN A 7 -1.43 0.16 15.76
CA ASN A 7 -2.49 -0.68 15.23
C ASN A 7 -3.58 0.18 14.61
N ASP A 8 -4.17 -0.28 13.51
CA ASP A 8 -5.28 0.39 12.84
C ASP A 8 -6.15 -0.60 12.08
N ILE A 9 -7.30 -0.14 11.59
CA ILE A 9 -8.16 -0.92 10.70
C ILE A 9 -7.85 -0.51 9.26
N VAL A 10 -7.57 -1.50 8.42
CA VAL A 10 -7.28 -1.29 6.99
C VAL A 10 -8.35 -1.95 6.15
N LEU A 11 -8.76 -1.27 5.08
CA LEU A 11 -9.64 -1.84 4.06
C LEU A 11 -8.85 -2.79 3.17
N CYS A 12 -9.41 -3.98 2.97
CA CYS A 12 -8.87 -5.02 2.12
C CYS A 12 -9.97 -5.52 1.18
N GLY A 13 -10.04 -4.93 -0.02
CA GLY A 13 -11.18 -5.10 -0.92
C GLY A 13 -12.47 -4.66 -0.24
N GLY A 14 -13.41 -5.59 -0.02
CA GLY A 14 -14.67 -5.35 0.68
C GLY A 14 -14.64 -5.62 2.19
N SER A 15 -13.49 -5.96 2.77
CA SER A 15 -13.37 -6.36 4.17
C SER A 15 -12.53 -5.38 4.99
N LYS A 16 -12.81 -5.24 6.29
CA LYS A 16 -12.02 -4.46 7.24
C LYS A 16 -11.17 -5.41 8.08
N ILE A 17 -9.85 -5.25 8.01
CA ILE A 17 -8.90 -6.08 8.76
C ILE A 17 -8.20 -5.25 9.84
N LYS A 18 -8.02 -5.84 11.02
CA LYS A 18 -7.13 -5.28 12.04
C LYS A 18 -5.68 -5.54 11.62
N SER A 19 -4.88 -4.48 11.62
CA SER A 19 -3.51 -4.53 11.13
C SER A 19 -2.55 -3.80 12.04
N ASN A 20 -1.35 -4.37 12.15
CA ASN A 20 -0.20 -3.79 12.82
C ASN A 20 0.67 -3.08 11.76
N PHE A 21 1.01 -1.84 12.02
CA PHE A 21 1.86 -1.02 11.17
C PHE A 21 3.29 -1.04 11.68
N TYR A 22 4.22 -1.27 10.78
CA TYR A 22 5.65 -1.29 11.08
C TYR A 22 6.40 -0.33 10.17
N LEU A 23 7.41 0.35 10.71
CA LEU A 23 8.44 1.00 9.94
C LEU A 23 9.45 -0.06 9.51
N GLU A 24 9.49 -0.35 8.22
CA GLU A 24 10.43 -1.29 7.63
C GLU A 24 11.62 -0.55 7.05
N THR A 25 12.81 -0.80 7.59
CA THR A 25 14.06 -0.27 7.05
C THR A 25 14.75 -1.35 6.22
N LEU A 26 14.92 -1.04 4.93
CA LEU A 26 15.64 -1.86 3.95
C LEU A 26 17.16 -1.83 4.20
N PRO A 27 17.92 -2.80 3.67
CA PRO A 27 19.38 -2.82 3.78
C PRO A 27 20.07 -1.57 3.21
N ASN A 28 19.45 -0.91 2.23
CA ASN A 28 19.95 0.35 1.66
C ASN A 28 19.59 1.60 2.50
N GLY A 29 19.01 1.42 3.70
CA GLY A 29 18.65 2.49 4.62
C GLY A 29 17.30 3.17 4.33
N LYS A 30 16.66 2.90 3.18
CA LYS A 30 15.30 3.43 2.92
C LYS A 30 14.30 2.79 3.86
N ALA A 31 13.39 3.59 4.40
CA ALA A 31 12.34 3.12 5.29
C ALA A 31 10.94 3.49 4.77
N TYR A 32 9.98 2.61 4.95
CA TYR A 32 8.58 2.81 4.61
C TYR A 32 7.67 2.19 5.67
N ILE A 33 6.43 2.66 5.74
CA ILE A 33 5.43 2.10 6.64
C ILE A 33 4.68 0.99 5.89
N ALA A 34 4.69 -0.22 6.44
CA ALA A 34 3.93 -1.34 5.93
C ALA A 34 2.91 -1.82 6.97
N ALA A 35 1.74 -2.25 6.50
CA ALA A 35 0.67 -2.84 7.30
C ALA A 35 0.65 -4.36 7.13
N TYR A 36 0.50 -5.06 8.25
CA TYR A 36 0.42 -6.51 8.35
C TYR A 36 -0.84 -6.89 9.12
N SER A 37 -1.54 -7.95 8.71
CA SER A 37 -2.68 -8.46 9.45
C SER A 37 -2.26 -8.93 10.84
N GLU A 38 -3.01 -8.55 11.86
CA GLU A 38 -2.73 -8.95 13.25
C GLU A 38 -2.78 -10.47 13.44
N LYS A 39 -3.65 -11.17 12.70
CA LYS A 39 -3.92 -12.60 12.89
C LYS A 39 -3.33 -13.50 11.82
N ASN A 40 -3.32 -13.04 10.57
CA ASN A 40 -3.05 -13.89 9.41
C ASN A 40 -1.84 -13.39 8.59
N SER A 41 -0.91 -12.67 9.21
CA SER A 41 0.29 -12.22 8.52
C SER A 41 1.12 -13.41 8.05
N SER A 42 1.52 -13.38 6.78
CA SER A 42 2.45 -14.39 6.24
C SER A 42 3.83 -14.28 6.90
N LYS A 43 4.57 -15.40 6.92
CA LYS A 43 5.98 -15.43 7.33
C LYS A 43 6.88 -14.86 6.23
N ASP A 44 8.17 -14.70 6.54
CA ASP A 44 9.16 -14.27 5.56
C ASP A 44 9.25 -15.29 4.40
N THR A 45 9.46 -14.76 3.19
CA THR A 45 9.55 -15.54 1.95
C THR A 45 10.97 -16.05 1.72
N ASP A 46 11.11 -16.94 0.75
CA ASP A 46 12.42 -17.25 0.17
C ASP A 46 13.07 -16.02 -0.49
N VAL A 47 14.36 -16.12 -0.78
CA VAL A 47 15.12 -15.09 -1.48
C VAL A 47 14.76 -15.09 -2.97
N TYR A 48 14.41 -13.92 -3.49
CA TYR A 48 14.15 -13.74 -4.92
C TYR A 48 15.39 -13.23 -5.65
N LEU A 49 15.74 -13.87 -6.77
CA LEU A 49 16.73 -13.38 -7.71
C LEU A 49 16.02 -12.70 -8.88
N ILE A 50 16.03 -11.37 -8.88
CA ILE A 50 15.33 -10.57 -9.89
C ILE A 50 16.13 -10.60 -11.19
N PRO A 51 15.57 -11.05 -12.32
CA PRO A 51 16.27 -11.04 -13.60
C PRO A 51 16.58 -9.63 -14.09
N GLN A 52 17.48 -9.54 -15.07
CA GLN A 52 17.76 -8.28 -15.75
C GLN A 52 16.48 -7.70 -16.40
N ASP A 53 16.36 -6.37 -16.39
CA ASP A 53 15.21 -5.61 -16.94
C ASP A 53 13.84 -6.01 -16.36
N LYS A 54 13.83 -6.62 -15.17
CA LYS A 54 12.63 -6.91 -14.38
C LYS A 54 12.65 -6.15 -13.05
N PHE A 55 11.47 -6.00 -12.47
CA PHE A 55 11.26 -5.31 -11.20
C PHE A 55 10.43 -6.19 -10.25
N PHE A 56 10.72 -6.06 -8.95
CA PHE A 56 9.97 -6.70 -7.88
C PHE A 56 9.23 -5.63 -7.09
N PHE A 57 7.91 -5.64 -7.14
CA PHE A 57 7.06 -4.68 -6.45
C PHE A 57 6.34 -5.34 -5.28
N MET A 58 6.17 -4.57 -4.22
CA MET A 58 5.43 -4.97 -3.02
C MET A 58 4.46 -3.86 -2.65
N GLY A 59 3.24 -4.23 -2.25
CA GLY A 59 2.29 -3.28 -1.68
C GLY A 59 2.61 -2.97 -0.22
N ASP A 60 2.22 -1.77 0.22
CA ASP A 60 2.37 -1.35 1.62
C ASP A 60 1.42 -2.12 2.55
N ASN A 61 0.24 -2.54 2.06
CA ASN A 61 -0.67 -3.43 2.78
C ASN A 61 -0.33 -4.89 2.46
N ARG A 62 0.57 -5.48 3.24
CA ARG A 62 1.33 -6.68 2.88
C ARG A 62 0.48 -7.93 2.76
N ASP A 63 -0.53 -8.08 3.59
CA ASP A 63 -1.44 -9.23 3.55
C ASP A 63 -2.70 -8.98 2.70
N CYS A 64 -2.81 -7.79 2.10
CA CYS A 64 -3.88 -7.44 1.16
C CYS A 64 -3.36 -6.92 -0.19
N SER A 65 -2.19 -7.40 -0.60
CA SER A 65 -1.57 -7.01 -1.86
C SER A 65 -1.19 -8.26 -2.61
N GLN A 66 -1.83 -8.47 -3.76
CA GLN A 66 -1.39 -9.47 -4.72
C GLN A 66 -0.28 -8.83 -5.56
N ASP A 67 0.97 -9.04 -5.15
CA ASP A 67 2.15 -8.41 -5.74
C ASP A 67 3.23 -9.44 -6.13
N SER A 68 4.46 -8.98 -6.42
CA SER A 68 5.51 -9.81 -7.01
C SER A 68 5.93 -11.01 -6.15
N ARG A 69 5.55 -11.05 -4.86
CA ARG A 69 5.74 -12.23 -4.01
C ARG A 69 5.00 -13.47 -4.54
N TYR A 70 3.86 -13.27 -5.22
CA TYR A 70 3.06 -14.33 -5.80
C TYR A 70 3.53 -14.62 -7.23
N LEU A 71 4.59 -15.42 -7.37
CA LEU A 71 5.21 -15.72 -8.67
C LEU A 71 4.27 -16.38 -9.69
N SER A 72 3.31 -17.18 -9.22
CA SER A 72 2.34 -17.86 -10.08
C SER A 72 1.20 -16.95 -10.57
N SER A 73 1.09 -15.72 -10.07
CA SER A 73 0.01 -14.80 -10.44
C SER A 73 0.51 -13.47 -11.00
N VAL A 74 1.34 -12.73 -10.26
CA VAL A 74 1.87 -11.43 -10.69
C VAL A 74 3.34 -11.55 -11.08
N GLY A 75 4.16 -12.12 -10.18
CA GLY A 75 5.60 -12.28 -10.40
C GLY A 75 6.35 -10.98 -10.72
N TYR A 76 7.43 -11.10 -11.48
CA TYR A 76 8.28 -9.97 -11.82
C TYR A 76 7.68 -9.11 -12.94
N VAL A 77 7.79 -7.79 -12.81
CA VAL A 77 7.25 -6.83 -13.78
C VAL A 77 8.34 -6.42 -14.77
N ASP A 78 8.04 -6.53 -16.07
CA ASP A 78 8.95 -6.05 -17.12
C ASP A 78 9.16 -4.54 -17.09
N LYS A 79 10.38 -4.11 -17.41
CA LYS A 79 10.73 -2.70 -17.60
C LYS A 79 9.82 -1.99 -18.59
N ILE A 80 9.40 -2.66 -19.66
CA ILE A 80 8.49 -2.09 -20.68
C ILE A 80 7.09 -1.78 -20.12
N ASN A 81 6.70 -2.43 -19.03
CA ASN A 81 5.41 -2.18 -18.39
C ASN A 81 5.45 -0.99 -17.41
N LEU A 82 6.63 -0.36 -17.22
CA LEU A 82 6.75 0.81 -16.37
C LEU A 82 6.25 2.07 -17.08
N VAL A 83 5.19 2.67 -16.52
CA VAL A 83 4.61 3.91 -17.05
C VAL A 83 5.21 5.15 -16.37
N GLY A 84 5.32 5.16 -15.03
CA GLY A 84 5.85 6.31 -14.31
C GLY A 84 5.75 6.19 -12.79
N LYS A 85 6.32 7.16 -12.07
CA LYS A 85 6.24 7.27 -10.61
C LYS A 85 4.98 8.04 -10.20
N ALA A 86 4.23 7.55 -9.21
CA ALA A 86 3.16 8.32 -8.59
C ALA A 86 3.74 9.52 -7.81
N GLN A 87 3.27 10.74 -8.09
CA GLN A 87 3.84 11.98 -7.53
C GLN A 87 2.89 12.77 -6.63
N ILE A 88 1.59 12.79 -6.93
CA ILE A 88 0.63 13.68 -6.26
C ILE A 88 -0.66 12.91 -5.96
N LEU A 89 -1.17 13.06 -4.74
CA LEU A 89 -2.53 12.65 -4.40
C LEU A 89 -3.51 13.78 -4.75
N PHE A 90 -4.03 13.77 -5.97
CA PHE A 90 -4.85 14.88 -6.48
C PHE A 90 -6.22 15.00 -5.79
N PHE A 91 -6.80 13.89 -5.33
CA PHE A 91 -8.12 13.86 -4.69
C PHE A 91 -8.25 12.72 -3.69
N SER A 92 -9.08 12.91 -2.64
CA SER A 92 -9.41 11.85 -1.68
C SER A 92 -10.76 12.10 -1.01
N ASN A 93 -11.62 11.08 -1.02
CA ASN A 93 -12.96 11.09 -0.41
C ASN A 93 -13.16 9.85 0.47
N ASN A 94 -13.94 10.00 1.54
CA ASN A 94 -14.42 8.89 2.35
C ASN A 94 -15.84 8.48 1.88
N GLU A 95 -15.92 7.38 1.15
CA GLU A 95 -17.18 6.88 0.58
C GLU A 95 -18.21 6.45 1.63
N GLU A 96 -17.78 6.08 2.84
CA GLU A 96 -18.70 5.73 3.94
C GLU A 96 -19.50 6.95 4.42
N ILE A 97 -19.01 8.17 4.19
CA ILE A 97 -19.67 9.41 4.61
C ILE A 97 -20.51 9.98 3.46
N GLY A 98 -19.95 10.05 2.25
CA GLY A 98 -20.60 10.66 1.10
C GLY A 98 -19.89 10.36 -0.21
N ASN A 99 -20.55 10.65 -1.32
CA ASN A 99 -20.05 10.46 -2.68
C ASN A 99 -20.10 11.77 -3.49
N LEU A 100 -19.81 11.70 -4.80
CA LEU A 100 -19.80 12.86 -5.69
C LEU A 100 -21.16 13.56 -5.82
N PHE A 101 -22.27 12.90 -5.52
CA PHE A 101 -23.61 13.50 -5.64
C PHE A 101 -24.12 14.09 -4.31
N THR A 102 -23.50 13.75 -3.18
CA THR A 102 -23.86 14.27 -1.86
C THR A 102 -23.06 15.52 -1.51
N PHE A 103 -23.20 16.60 -2.29
CA PHE A 103 -22.38 17.80 -2.12
C PHE A 103 -22.50 18.44 -0.73
N TRP A 104 -23.67 18.35 -0.08
CA TRP A 104 -23.89 18.81 1.29
C TRP A 104 -23.10 18.01 2.36
N LYS A 105 -22.54 16.84 2.02
CA LYS A 105 -21.69 16.05 2.93
C LYS A 105 -20.20 16.24 2.67
N TRP A 106 -19.81 16.93 1.60
CA TRP A 106 -18.42 17.04 1.17
C TRP A 106 -17.50 17.64 2.22
N HIS A 107 -18.01 18.57 3.02
CA HIS A 107 -17.26 19.17 4.13
C HIS A 107 -16.82 18.16 5.20
N LYS A 108 -17.42 16.96 5.23
CA LYS A 108 -17.04 15.83 6.09
C LYS A 108 -16.40 14.67 5.33
N SER A 109 -16.83 14.40 4.09
CA SER A 109 -16.36 13.24 3.33
C SER A 109 -15.02 13.48 2.63
N ILE A 110 -14.78 14.70 2.15
CA ILE A 110 -13.53 15.05 1.45
C ILE A 110 -12.39 15.15 2.47
N ARG A 111 -11.31 14.41 2.20
CA ARG A 111 -10.11 14.40 3.06
C ARG A 111 -9.14 15.51 2.61
N PHE A 112 -9.47 16.75 2.93
CA PHE A 112 -8.72 17.94 2.47
C PHE A 112 -7.22 17.89 2.81
N ASN A 113 -6.84 17.30 3.95
CA ASN A 113 -5.44 17.12 4.35
C ASN A 113 -4.61 16.18 3.44
N ARG A 114 -5.26 15.50 2.48
CA ARG A 114 -4.65 14.58 1.53
C ARG A 114 -4.58 15.14 0.11
N ILE A 115 -5.35 16.19 -0.20
CA ILE A 115 -5.44 16.77 -1.54
C ILE A 115 -4.15 17.52 -1.88
N LEU A 116 -3.69 17.35 -3.12
CA LEU A 116 -2.46 17.92 -3.67
C LEU A 116 -1.20 17.60 -2.85
N LYS A 117 -1.25 16.53 -2.04
CA LYS A 117 -0.09 16.09 -1.26
C LYS A 117 0.91 15.40 -2.18
N PHE A 118 2.14 15.91 -2.22
CA PHE A 118 3.25 15.25 -2.89
C PHE A 118 3.67 13.98 -2.15
N ILE A 119 3.88 12.91 -2.91
CA ILE A 119 4.39 11.63 -2.43
C ILE A 119 5.91 11.69 -2.52
N LYS A 120 6.58 11.46 -1.38
CA LYS A 120 8.05 11.39 -1.29
C LYS A 120 8.52 10.05 -1.86
#